data_AF-A0A6A5KGV1-F1
#
_entry.id   AF-A0A6A5KGV1-F1
#
_cell.length_a   1.000
_cell.length_b   1.000
_cell.length_c   1.000
_cell.angle_alpha   90.00
_cell.angle_beta   90.00
_cell.angle_gamma   90.00
#
_symmetry.space_group_name_H-M   'P 1'
#
loop_
_entity.id
_entity.type
_entity.pdbx_description
1 polymer ?
#
loop_
_entity_poly.entity_id
_entity_poly.type
_entity_poly.pdbx_seq_one_letter_code
_entity_poly.pdbx_strand_id
1 'polypeptide(L)'
;MFAQKTGRAKLDDVTRILSELKTDLDSPKHSIEQRRQLLEQLKVYGRSVDNSDPIFTEHGLRTLGRCAFEGDTSAASQEALRCIANALLLQPQTRQMAVNLGHGPHAAEKLKSDNIDDEFLASRVLFLMTYDANLDYAQLVAEQQLADSINAAVARHAKPYSKTSQPSSQEHTQPMELMALSETLKLLFNIIHFHKEVSSYFTPSIPNVFKILVRRGIAKPPLAAPARELINALLHLDLEDAEGRQATFPAFDPKCNAAHLTNILDQALIAYPPTELDDTVAPVLTLIRRMYEIAPNEVKKAMEKMILPTPEERDKPLGKSDTLSSRLLNLSTSALTPTLRGSISAMMFELSHKDPATFVHNVGYGYASGYLMSNNITIPEDIMQANIGADSAEGIPINPITGQRLDKEVQVQEEPMTQEEKEREAERLFVLFERLKATGVMNVQNPVEEAYRSGRIEELPDDKD
;
A
#
# COMPACT_ATOMS: atom_id res chain seq x y z
N MET A 1 -5.93 41.52 -1.64
CA MET A 1 -6.24 40.69 -2.83
C MET A 1 -5.82 41.45 -4.07
N PHE A 2 -4.88 40.93 -4.86
CA PHE A 2 -4.54 41.50 -6.16
C PHE A 2 -5.72 41.28 -7.12
N ALA A 3 -6.13 42.32 -7.85
CA ALA A 3 -7.13 42.16 -8.90
C ALA A 3 -6.57 41.25 -10.02
N GLN A 4 -7.21 40.10 -10.25
CA GLN A 4 -6.75 39.15 -11.27
C GLN A 4 -7.11 39.67 -12.66
N LYS A 5 -6.09 40.14 -13.39
CA LYS A 5 -6.17 40.45 -14.81
C LYS A 5 -6.38 39.16 -15.61
N THR A 6 -7.08 39.26 -16.74
CA THR A 6 -7.38 38.13 -17.64
C THR A 6 -6.96 38.44 -19.08
N GLY A 7 -6.83 37.39 -19.90
CA GLY A 7 -6.46 37.52 -21.31
C GLY A 7 -5.12 38.22 -21.53
N ARG A 8 -5.06 39.11 -22.52
CA ARG A 8 -3.84 39.85 -22.88
C ARG A 8 -3.27 40.69 -21.74
N ALA A 9 -4.13 41.27 -20.90
CA ALA A 9 -3.69 42.05 -19.75
C ALA A 9 -2.95 41.20 -18.69
N LYS A 10 -3.29 39.91 -18.58
CA LYS A 10 -2.54 38.94 -17.76
C LYS A 10 -1.16 38.68 -18.38
N LEU A 11 -1.10 38.40 -19.68
CA LEU A 11 0.14 38.12 -20.40
C LEU A 11 1.14 39.28 -20.29
N ASP A 12 0.67 40.50 -20.53
CA ASP A 12 1.49 41.71 -20.46
C ASP A 12 2.03 41.91 -19.03
N ASP A 13 1.21 41.66 -18.01
CA ASP A 13 1.63 41.82 -16.61
C ASP A 13 2.62 40.74 -16.16
N VAL A 14 2.41 39.48 -16.56
CA VAL A 14 3.35 38.37 -16.33
C VAL A 14 4.71 38.69 -16.95
N THR A 15 4.72 39.16 -18.20
CA THR A 15 5.95 39.53 -18.91
C THR A 15 6.66 40.69 -18.22
N ARG A 16 5.91 41.71 -17.82
CA ARG A 16 6.42 42.86 -17.06
C ARG A 16 7.06 42.43 -15.75
N ILE A 17 6.37 41.63 -14.93
CA ILE A 17 6.87 41.13 -13.64
C ILE A 17 8.18 40.35 -13.81
N LEU A 18 8.26 39.44 -14.79
CA LEU A 18 9.50 38.69 -15.04
C LEU A 18 10.66 39.60 -15.48
N SER A 19 10.39 40.60 -16.30
CA SER A 19 11.41 41.57 -16.72
C SER A 19 11.91 42.44 -15.56
N GLU A 20 11.01 42.80 -14.64
CA GLU A 20 11.29 43.59 -13.45
C GLU A 20 12.14 42.78 -12.46
N LEU A 21 11.77 41.52 -12.20
CA LEU A 21 12.54 40.59 -11.38
C LEU A 21 13.94 40.34 -11.96
N LYS A 22 14.06 40.15 -13.28
CA LYS A 22 15.37 40.00 -13.93
C LYS A 22 16.26 41.22 -13.74
N THR A 23 15.72 42.41 -13.98
CA THR A 23 16.46 43.67 -13.84
C THR A 23 16.92 43.88 -12.40
N ASP A 24 16.10 43.49 -11.43
CA ASP A 24 16.42 43.57 -10.01
C ASP A 24 17.48 42.54 -9.56
N LEU A 25 17.53 41.36 -10.19
CA LEU A 25 18.61 40.40 -9.95
C LEU A 25 19.97 40.88 -10.47
N ASP A 26 19.97 41.64 -11.57
CA ASP A 26 21.21 42.20 -12.16
C ASP A 26 21.62 43.52 -11.46
N SER A 27 20.67 44.24 -10.88
CA SER A 27 20.89 45.49 -10.16
C SER A 27 19.88 45.61 -9.01
N PRO A 28 20.25 45.16 -7.78
CA PRO A 28 19.32 45.05 -6.66
C PRO A 28 18.76 46.42 -6.27
N LYS A 29 17.46 46.61 -6.50
CA LYS A 29 16.70 47.83 -6.21
C LYS A 29 15.49 47.54 -5.32
N HIS A 30 14.95 46.33 -5.37
CA HIS A 30 13.78 45.94 -4.60
C HIS A 30 14.16 45.37 -3.24
N SER A 31 13.32 45.68 -2.24
CA SER A 31 13.38 44.99 -0.95
C SER A 31 12.88 43.55 -1.08
N ILE A 32 13.22 42.70 -0.10
CA ILE A 32 12.74 41.31 -0.03
C ILE A 32 11.21 41.26 -0.07
N GLU A 33 10.52 42.20 0.57
CA GLU A 33 9.06 42.26 0.60
C GLU A 33 8.47 42.63 -0.77
N GLN A 34 9.09 43.56 -1.50
CA GLN A 34 8.66 43.90 -2.86
C GLN A 34 8.84 42.72 -3.82
N ARG A 35 9.98 42.02 -3.73
CA ARG A 35 10.22 40.78 -4.49
C ARG A 35 9.16 39.72 -4.17
N ARG A 36 8.86 39.52 -2.88
CA ARG A 36 7.83 38.59 -2.41
C ARG A 36 6.47 38.90 -3.03
N GLN A 37 6.05 40.18 -3.05
CA GLN A 37 4.76 40.59 -3.62
C GLN A 37 4.68 40.34 -5.13
N LEU A 38 5.74 40.66 -5.87
CA LEU A 38 5.83 40.37 -7.31
C LEU A 38 5.73 38.87 -7.59
N LEU A 39 6.47 38.05 -6.84
CA LEU A 39 6.46 36.59 -6.97
C LEU A 39 5.12 35.98 -6.52
N GLU A 40 4.48 36.52 -5.49
CA GLU A 40 3.15 36.08 -5.05
C GLU A 40 2.10 36.33 -6.14
N GLN A 41 2.15 37.50 -6.79
CA GLN A 41 1.28 37.80 -7.94
C GLN A 41 1.58 36.84 -9.11
N LEU A 42 2.85 36.58 -9.40
CA LEU A 42 3.27 35.65 -10.45
C LEU A 42 2.81 34.21 -10.16
N LYS A 43 2.90 33.75 -8.91
CA LYS A 43 2.39 32.44 -8.45
C LYS A 43 0.91 32.31 -8.74
N VAL A 44 0.13 33.35 -8.45
CA VAL A 44 -1.33 33.36 -8.70
C VAL A 44 -1.62 33.26 -10.20
N TYR A 45 -0.89 33.99 -11.04
CA TYR A 45 -1.03 33.89 -12.50
C TYR A 45 -0.58 32.53 -13.05
N GLY A 46 0.45 31.94 -12.46
CA GLY A 46 1.00 30.62 -12.81
C GLY A 46 0.16 29.43 -12.33
N ARG A 47 -1.05 29.63 -11.78
CA ARG A 47 -2.00 28.54 -11.48
C ARG A 47 -2.73 28.01 -12.72
N SER A 48 -2.74 28.77 -13.81
CA SER A 48 -3.29 28.35 -15.09
C SER A 48 -2.34 28.71 -16.22
N VAL A 49 -2.28 27.85 -17.24
CA VAL A 49 -1.41 28.03 -18.41
C VAL A 49 -1.84 29.23 -19.25
N ASP A 50 -3.15 29.49 -19.32
CA ASP A 50 -3.72 30.54 -20.17
C ASP A 50 -3.09 31.91 -19.89
N ASN A 51 -2.45 32.48 -20.91
CA ASN A 51 -1.82 33.80 -20.87
C ASN A 51 -0.75 33.95 -19.75
N SER A 52 -0.10 32.85 -19.35
CA SER A 52 1.03 32.84 -18.43
C SER A 52 2.26 32.16 -19.02
N ASP A 53 2.26 31.94 -20.34
CA ASP A 53 3.32 31.31 -21.14
C ASP A 53 4.74 31.74 -20.78
N PRO A 54 5.04 33.04 -20.51
CA PRO A 54 6.39 33.48 -20.19
C PRO A 54 7.00 32.78 -18.96
N ILE A 55 6.18 32.32 -18.00
CA ILE A 55 6.63 31.58 -16.81
C ILE A 55 7.22 30.22 -17.19
N PHE A 56 6.64 29.56 -18.19
CA PHE A 56 6.99 28.19 -18.60
C PHE A 56 8.08 28.13 -19.67
N THR A 57 8.77 29.24 -19.92
CA THR A 57 9.91 29.32 -20.84
C THR A 57 11.23 29.08 -20.11
N GLU A 58 12.27 28.69 -20.84
CA GLU A 58 13.63 28.58 -20.27
C GLU A 58 14.07 29.91 -19.61
N HIS A 59 13.72 31.06 -20.23
CA HIS A 59 14.05 32.35 -19.65
C HIS A 59 13.29 32.61 -18.33
N GLY A 60 12.00 32.31 -18.29
CA GLY A 60 11.17 32.44 -17.09
C GLY A 60 11.71 31.58 -15.94
N LEU A 61 11.98 30.31 -16.21
CA LEU A 61 12.55 29.37 -15.24
C LEU A 61 13.95 29.76 -14.78
N ARG A 62 14.78 30.34 -15.65
CA ARG A 62 16.08 30.87 -15.27
C ARG A 62 15.94 32.01 -14.27
N THR A 63 15.08 33.00 -14.57
CA THR A 63 14.83 34.15 -13.66
C THR A 63 14.26 33.69 -12.32
N LEU A 64 13.27 32.79 -12.35
CA LEU A 64 12.69 32.23 -11.13
C LEU A 64 13.70 31.42 -10.33
N GLY A 65 14.54 30.61 -10.99
CA GLY A 65 15.59 29.84 -10.33
C GLY A 65 16.61 30.74 -9.65
N ARG A 66 17.03 31.83 -10.29
CA ARG A 66 17.89 32.84 -9.64
C ARG A 66 17.22 33.42 -8.40
N CYS A 67 15.94 33.80 -8.46
CA CYS A 67 15.20 34.26 -7.28
C CYS A 67 15.03 33.20 -6.18
N ALA A 68 14.96 31.92 -6.54
CA ALA A 68 14.73 30.81 -5.62
C ALA A 68 16.01 30.33 -4.92
N PHE A 69 17.14 30.35 -5.62
CA PHE A 69 18.37 29.68 -5.22
C PHE A 69 19.57 30.61 -5.00
N GLU A 70 19.59 31.82 -5.58
CA GLU A 70 20.67 32.78 -5.31
C GLU A 70 20.42 33.49 -3.96
N GLY A 71 21.39 33.35 -3.05
CA GLY A 71 21.37 34.02 -1.74
C GLY A 71 20.65 33.25 -0.63
N ASP A 72 20.38 33.95 0.47
CA ASP A 72 19.81 33.34 1.68
C ASP A 72 18.32 32.97 1.53
N THR A 73 17.87 32.00 2.32
CA THR A 73 16.45 31.68 2.46
C THR A 73 15.66 32.91 2.87
N SER A 74 14.65 33.23 2.07
CA SER A 74 13.72 34.33 2.30
C SER A 74 12.32 33.98 1.83
N ALA A 75 11.32 34.72 2.32
CA ALA A 75 9.94 34.56 1.86
C ALA A 75 9.78 34.78 0.34
N ALA A 76 10.62 35.63 -0.26
CA ALA A 76 10.68 35.78 -1.72
C ALA A 76 11.19 34.50 -2.40
N SER A 77 12.28 33.90 -1.90
CA SER A 77 12.81 32.65 -2.47
C SER A 77 11.78 31.50 -2.44
N GLN A 78 10.97 31.43 -1.39
CA GLN A 78 9.91 30.43 -1.24
C GLN A 78 8.74 30.67 -2.22
N GLU A 79 8.35 31.93 -2.45
CA GLU A 79 7.36 32.26 -3.49
C GLU A 79 7.89 31.94 -4.90
N ALA A 80 9.18 32.14 -5.17
CA ALA A 80 9.79 31.72 -6.42
C ALA A 80 9.75 30.19 -6.60
N LEU A 81 10.08 29.41 -5.56
CA LEU A 81 9.95 27.94 -5.58
C LEU A 81 8.50 27.49 -5.84
N ARG A 82 7.50 28.19 -5.27
CA ARG A 82 6.08 27.92 -5.55
C ARG A 82 5.74 28.16 -7.03
N CYS A 83 6.27 29.21 -7.65
CA CYS A 83 6.14 29.45 -9.09
C CYS A 83 6.77 28.32 -9.91
N ILE A 84 7.98 27.88 -9.55
CA ILE A 84 8.67 26.77 -10.22
C ILE A 84 7.87 25.49 -10.08
N ALA A 85 7.43 25.12 -8.87
CA ALA A 85 6.64 23.91 -8.64
C ALA A 85 5.34 23.90 -9.47
N ASN A 86 4.64 25.04 -9.59
CA ASN A 86 3.48 25.16 -10.46
C ASN A 86 3.84 24.95 -11.94
N ALA A 87 4.95 25.52 -12.41
CA ALA A 87 5.44 25.32 -13.77
C ALA A 87 5.70 23.84 -14.07
N LEU A 88 6.45 23.17 -13.19
CA LEU A 88 6.79 21.75 -13.31
C LEU A 88 5.58 20.82 -13.26
N LEU A 89 4.54 21.21 -12.51
CA LEU A 89 3.29 20.46 -12.40
C LEU A 89 2.42 20.63 -13.65
N LEU A 90 2.23 21.86 -14.12
CA LEU A 90 1.29 22.19 -15.20
C LEU A 90 1.85 21.89 -16.60
N GLN A 91 3.17 22.00 -16.79
CA GLN A 91 3.81 21.88 -18.09
C GLN A 91 4.99 20.89 -18.02
N PRO A 92 4.82 19.62 -18.42
CA PRO A 92 5.86 18.60 -18.31
C PRO A 92 7.21 18.99 -18.95
N GLN A 93 7.17 19.72 -20.07
CA GLN A 93 8.37 20.23 -20.75
C GLN A 93 9.29 21.09 -19.86
N THR A 94 8.72 21.76 -18.85
CA THR A 94 9.49 22.62 -17.94
C THR A 94 10.39 21.84 -16.99
N ARG A 95 10.11 20.54 -16.77
CA ARG A 95 10.93 19.66 -15.91
C ARG A 95 12.32 19.49 -16.51
N GLN A 96 12.38 19.09 -17.78
CA GLN A 96 13.66 18.97 -18.49
C GLN A 96 14.36 20.32 -18.63
N MET A 97 13.62 21.42 -18.87
CA MET A 97 14.21 22.76 -18.90
C MET A 97 14.87 23.14 -17.57
N ALA A 98 14.22 22.85 -16.44
CA ALA A 98 14.75 23.15 -15.12
C ALA A 98 15.97 22.28 -14.78
N VAL A 99 16.00 21.02 -15.23
CA VAL A 99 17.20 20.16 -15.14
C VAL A 99 18.34 20.74 -15.97
N ASN A 100 18.09 21.12 -17.22
CA ASN A 100 19.11 21.73 -18.11
C ASN A 100 19.68 23.05 -17.55
N LEU A 101 18.88 23.79 -16.78
CA LEU A 101 19.30 25.02 -16.10
C LEU A 101 20.11 24.77 -14.82
N GLY A 102 20.32 23.51 -14.41
CA GLY A 102 21.06 23.16 -13.20
C GLY A 102 20.28 23.34 -11.91
N HIS A 103 18.94 23.43 -11.96
CA HIS A 103 18.13 23.66 -10.76
C HIS A 103 17.96 22.43 -9.86
N GLY A 104 18.30 21.24 -10.34
CA GLY A 104 18.29 20.01 -9.54
C GLY A 104 19.27 20.08 -8.35
N PRO A 105 20.58 20.27 -8.59
CA PRO A 105 21.57 20.47 -7.52
C PRO A 105 21.21 21.63 -6.58
N HIS A 106 20.71 22.76 -7.11
CA HIS A 106 20.27 23.88 -6.27
C HIS A 106 19.12 23.51 -5.33
N ALA A 107 18.15 22.71 -5.80
CA ALA A 107 17.05 22.23 -4.96
C ALA A 107 17.54 21.21 -3.91
N ALA A 108 18.51 20.36 -4.26
CA ALA A 108 19.14 19.45 -3.30
C ALA A 108 19.88 20.20 -2.19
N GLU A 109 20.64 21.25 -2.53
CA GLU A 109 21.28 22.13 -1.54
C GLU A 109 20.25 22.85 -0.67
N LYS A 110 19.14 23.31 -1.26
CA LYS A 110 18.06 23.97 -0.50
C LYS A 110 17.42 23.04 0.54
N LEU A 111 17.35 21.73 0.26
CA LEU A 111 16.79 20.73 1.16
C LEU A 111 17.61 20.53 2.45
N LYS A 112 18.86 20.99 2.49
CA LYS A 112 19.69 21.00 3.71
C LYS A 112 19.17 21.98 4.77
N SER A 113 18.32 22.93 4.38
CA SER A 113 17.67 23.87 5.30
C SER A 113 16.83 23.14 6.36
N ASP A 114 16.86 23.66 7.59
CA ASP A 114 15.98 23.19 8.68
C ASP A 114 14.57 23.83 8.63
N ASN A 115 14.32 24.70 7.65
CA ASN A 115 13.03 25.36 7.48
C ASN A 115 12.00 24.41 6.81
N ILE A 116 10.82 24.27 7.41
CA ILE A 116 9.77 23.36 6.94
C ILE A 116 9.19 23.76 5.57
N ASP A 117 9.06 25.06 5.28
CA ASP A 117 8.61 25.52 3.96
C ASP A 117 9.65 25.22 2.88
N ASP A 118 10.94 25.41 3.18
CA ASP A 118 12.02 25.05 2.27
C ASP A 118 12.04 23.53 2.02
N GLU A 119 11.87 22.73 3.07
CA GLU A 119 11.78 21.26 2.96
C GLU A 119 10.63 20.85 2.03
N PHE A 120 9.43 21.38 2.26
CA PHE A 120 8.26 21.10 1.44
C PHE A 120 8.50 21.49 -0.03
N LEU A 121 8.99 22.70 -0.27
CA LEU A 121 9.14 23.24 -1.62
C LEU A 121 10.28 22.58 -2.40
N ALA A 122 11.44 22.37 -1.77
CA ALA A 122 12.57 21.68 -2.38
C ALA A 122 12.23 20.22 -2.68
N SER A 123 11.60 19.51 -1.72
CA SER A 123 11.13 18.14 -1.93
C SER A 123 10.12 18.06 -3.06
N ARG A 124 9.19 19.03 -3.16
CA ARG A 124 8.21 19.09 -4.24
C ARG A 124 8.85 19.31 -5.62
N VAL A 125 9.81 20.23 -5.71
CA VAL A 125 10.52 20.52 -6.96
C VAL A 125 11.32 19.31 -7.42
N LEU A 126 12.10 18.71 -6.51
CA LEU A 126 12.84 17.47 -6.79
C LEU A 126 11.90 16.33 -7.15
N PHE A 127 10.78 16.15 -6.45
CA PHE A 127 9.80 15.10 -6.75
C PHE A 127 9.24 15.27 -8.16
N LEU A 128 8.87 16.50 -8.56
CA LEU A 128 8.35 16.74 -9.90
C LEU A 128 9.40 16.46 -10.99
N MET A 129 10.69 16.68 -10.72
CA MET A 129 11.78 16.35 -11.64
C MET A 129 12.06 14.84 -11.76
N THR A 130 11.44 13.99 -10.94
CA THR A 130 11.54 12.52 -11.11
C THR A 130 10.74 12.00 -12.30
N TYR A 131 9.83 12.81 -12.86
CA TYR A 131 8.95 12.43 -13.96
C TYR A 131 9.31 13.16 -15.25
N ASP A 132 9.43 12.45 -16.36
CA ASP A 132 9.66 13.02 -17.70
C ASP A 132 10.88 13.97 -17.79
N ALA A 133 11.90 13.74 -16.96
CA ALA A 133 13.17 14.47 -16.97
C ALA A 133 14.34 13.55 -16.61
N ASN A 134 15.54 13.90 -17.05
CA ASN A 134 16.75 13.09 -16.89
C ASN A 134 17.68 13.54 -15.74
N LEU A 135 17.11 13.98 -14.61
CA LEU A 135 17.91 14.40 -13.46
C LEU A 135 18.66 13.20 -12.87
N ASP A 136 19.98 13.32 -12.71
CA ASP A 136 20.81 12.27 -12.13
C ASP A 136 20.75 12.30 -10.60
N TYR A 137 19.85 11.52 -10.01
CA TYR A 137 19.73 11.42 -8.55
C TYR A 137 20.91 10.70 -7.90
N ALA A 138 21.63 9.83 -8.63
CA ALA A 138 22.83 9.19 -8.10
C ALA A 138 23.94 10.23 -7.89
N GLN A 139 24.09 11.15 -8.85
CA GLN A 139 24.97 12.32 -8.69
C GLN A 139 24.53 13.19 -7.52
N LEU A 140 23.23 13.47 -7.36
CA LEU A 140 22.73 14.28 -6.24
C LEU A 140 23.00 13.65 -4.86
N VAL A 141 22.90 12.33 -4.77
CA VAL A 141 23.25 11.60 -3.54
C VAL A 141 24.76 11.70 -3.27
N ALA A 142 25.60 11.56 -4.29
CA ALA A 142 27.06 11.57 -4.16
C ALA A 142 27.65 12.97 -3.87
N GLU A 143 27.18 14.00 -4.57
CA GLU A 143 27.80 15.34 -4.53
C GLU A 143 27.07 16.31 -3.60
N GLN A 144 25.73 16.30 -3.58
CA GLN A 144 24.90 17.23 -2.79
C GLN A 144 24.37 16.62 -1.49
N GLN A 145 24.75 15.39 -1.15
CA GLN A 145 24.31 14.70 0.07
C GLN A 145 22.78 14.65 0.18
N LEU A 146 22.09 14.42 -0.95
CA LEU A 146 20.64 14.42 -1.00
C LEU A 146 20.03 13.39 -0.04
N ALA A 147 20.62 12.19 0.04
CA ALA A 147 20.16 11.15 0.94
C ALA A 147 20.27 11.56 2.42
N ASP A 148 21.39 12.18 2.82
CA ASP A 148 21.58 12.69 4.19
C ASP A 148 20.54 13.76 4.54
N SER A 149 20.24 14.65 3.59
CA SER A 149 19.24 15.71 3.76
C SER A 149 17.84 15.14 3.96
N ILE A 150 17.45 14.14 3.16
CA ILE A 150 16.16 13.43 3.29
C ILE A 150 16.09 12.65 4.60
N ASN A 151 17.14 11.91 4.95
CA ASN A 151 17.23 11.18 6.22
C ASN A 151 17.12 12.12 7.43
N ALA A 152 17.80 13.28 7.38
CA ALA A 152 17.72 14.31 8.40
C ALA A 152 16.30 14.88 8.53
N ALA A 153 15.64 15.17 7.40
CA ALA A 153 14.25 15.62 7.38
C ALA A 153 13.30 14.61 8.02
N VAL A 154 13.36 13.34 7.61
CA VAL A 154 12.55 12.26 8.21
C VAL A 154 12.85 12.11 9.71
N ALA A 155 14.11 12.20 10.11
CA ALA A 155 14.50 12.16 11.52
C ALA A 155 13.94 13.36 12.31
N ARG A 156 13.91 14.58 11.73
CA ARG A 156 13.29 15.76 12.35
C ARG A 156 11.80 15.52 12.60
N HIS A 157 11.06 15.02 11.61
CA HIS A 157 9.65 14.66 11.75
C HIS A 157 9.41 13.55 12.78
N ALA A 158 10.40 12.69 13.03
CA ALA A 158 10.31 11.64 14.03
C ALA A 158 10.63 12.12 15.46
N LYS A 159 11.20 13.32 15.66
CA LYS A 159 11.55 13.86 17.00
C LYS A 159 10.33 14.04 17.92
N PRO A 160 9.19 14.63 17.48
CA PRO A 160 8.01 14.80 18.33
C PRO A 160 7.44 13.48 18.87
N TYR A 161 7.68 12.38 18.15
CA TYR A 161 7.25 11.05 18.56
C TYR A 161 8.24 10.36 19.51
N SER A 162 9.20 11.05 20.16
CA SER A 162 10.11 10.41 21.12
C SER A 162 9.42 10.11 22.48
N LYS A 163 9.97 9.19 23.31
CA LYS A 163 9.38 8.83 24.61
C LYS A 163 9.40 10.00 25.61
N THR A 164 10.33 10.93 25.40
CA THR A 164 10.53 12.13 26.23
C THR A 164 9.63 13.31 25.81
N SER A 165 8.90 13.17 24.70
CA SER A 165 8.02 14.22 24.17
C SER A 165 6.62 14.10 24.79
N GLN A 166 5.98 15.23 25.14
CA GLN A 166 4.64 15.23 25.73
C GLN A 166 3.59 14.63 24.77
N PRO A 167 2.54 13.94 25.26
CA PRO A 167 1.47 13.40 24.41
C PRO A 167 0.75 14.46 23.57
N SER A 168 0.61 15.69 24.08
CA SER A 168 0.01 16.83 23.35
C SER A 168 0.79 17.24 22.10
N SER A 169 2.10 16.97 22.03
CA SER A 169 2.93 17.20 20.83
C SER A 169 2.61 16.24 19.67
N GLN A 170 1.88 15.14 19.92
CA GLN A 170 1.59 14.12 18.90
C GLN A 170 0.27 14.38 18.15
N GLU A 171 -0.63 15.17 18.76
CA GLU A 171 -1.96 15.52 18.20
C GLU A 171 -1.96 16.85 17.43
N HIS A 172 -0.93 17.69 17.60
CA HIS A 172 -0.82 19.02 16.98
C HIS A 172 0.35 19.15 15.98
N THR A 173 0.58 18.14 15.14
CA THR A 173 1.49 18.32 14.00
C THR A 173 0.92 19.40 13.11
N GLN A 174 1.67 20.49 12.89
CA GLN A 174 1.20 21.61 12.08
C GLN A 174 0.88 21.10 10.66
N PRO A 175 -0.19 21.58 9.99
CA PRO A 175 -0.54 21.11 8.65
C PRO A 175 0.64 21.15 7.66
N MET A 176 1.50 22.17 7.76
CA MET A 176 2.67 22.30 6.90
C MET A 176 3.75 21.24 7.18
N GLU A 177 3.94 20.82 8.43
CA GLU A 177 4.89 19.75 8.77
C GLU A 177 4.45 18.42 8.14
N LEU A 178 3.15 18.11 8.20
CA LEU A 178 2.59 16.92 7.56
C LEU A 178 2.71 16.97 6.03
N MET A 179 2.53 18.15 5.43
CA MET A 179 2.71 18.35 3.99
C MET A 179 4.17 18.18 3.59
N ALA A 180 5.11 18.75 4.34
CA ALA A 180 6.55 18.60 4.13
C ALA A 180 6.96 17.12 4.21
N LEU A 181 6.59 16.43 5.30
CA LEU A 181 6.84 15.00 5.46
C LEU A 181 6.27 14.19 4.28
N SER A 182 5.05 14.50 3.84
CA SER A 182 4.42 13.80 2.72
C SER A 182 5.19 13.98 1.42
N GLU A 183 5.67 15.19 1.10
CA GLU A 183 6.49 15.42 -0.10
C GLU A 183 7.88 14.77 0.02
N THR A 184 8.51 14.82 1.21
CA THR A 184 9.79 14.15 1.48
C THR A 184 9.67 12.63 1.28
N LEU A 185 8.59 12.00 1.76
CA LEU A 185 8.35 10.56 1.61
C LEU A 185 8.03 10.18 0.15
N LYS A 186 7.29 11.02 -0.58
CA LYS A 186 7.04 10.82 -2.03
C LYS A 186 8.33 10.92 -2.83
N LEU A 187 9.19 11.90 -2.52
CA LEU A 187 10.50 12.04 -3.13
C LEU A 187 11.35 10.79 -2.87
N LEU A 188 11.47 10.36 -1.61
CA LEU A 188 12.21 9.16 -1.23
C LEU A 188 11.68 7.92 -1.98
N PHE A 189 10.36 7.75 -2.04
CA PHE A 189 9.73 6.67 -2.79
C PHE A 189 10.16 6.67 -4.26
N ASN A 190 10.04 7.81 -4.95
CA ASN A 190 10.36 7.90 -6.37
C ASN A 190 11.85 7.70 -6.64
N ILE A 191 12.73 8.27 -5.82
CA ILE A 191 14.18 8.09 -5.97
C ILE A 191 14.51 6.60 -5.92
N ILE A 192 14.07 5.88 -4.89
CA ILE A 192 14.40 4.46 -4.73
C ILE A 192 13.73 3.61 -5.83
N HIS A 193 12.53 3.99 -6.27
CA HIS A 193 11.82 3.29 -7.34
C HIS A 193 12.58 3.33 -8.68
N PHE A 194 13.08 4.51 -9.06
CA PHE A 194 13.80 4.70 -10.33
C PHE A 194 15.31 4.44 -10.24
N HIS A 195 15.92 4.62 -9.06
CA HIS A 195 17.36 4.49 -8.80
C HIS A 195 17.59 3.53 -7.63
N LYS A 196 17.45 2.23 -7.89
CA LYS A 196 17.59 1.18 -6.85
C LYS A 196 18.98 1.14 -6.23
N GLU A 197 20.00 1.55 -6.99
CA GLU A 197 21.40 1.60 -6.60
C GLU A 197 21.69 2.51 -5.40
N VAL A 198 20.85 3.54 -5.16
CA VAL A 198 21.02 4.46 -4.01
C VAL A 198 20.18 4.06 -2.78
N SER A 199 19.45 2.94 -2.83
CA SER A 199 18.51 2.54 -1.76
C SER A 199 19.16 2.44 -0.38
N SER A 200 20.39 1.90 -0.30
CA SER A 200 21.13 1.72 0.95
C SER A 200 21.44 3.01 1.69
N TYR A 201 21.54 4.15 0.99
CA TYR A 201 21.75 5.45 1.62
C TYR A 201 20.54 5.92 2.44
N PHE A 202 19.35 5.34 2.21
CA PHE A 202 18.11 5.73 2.90
C PHE A 202 17.76 4.81 4.09
N THR A 203 18.56 3.79 4.38
CA THR A 203 18.39 2.89 5.54
C THR A 203 18.18 3.64 6.87
N PRO A 204 18.87 4.77 7.17
CA PRO A 204 18.62 5.55 8.40
C PRO A 204 17.19 6.11 8.55
N SER A 205 16.41 6.18 7.47
CA SER A 205 15.00 6.60 7.51
C SER A 205 14.08 5.52 8.08
N ILE A 206 14.39 4.22 7.91
CA ILE A 206 13.52 3.09 8.31
C ILE A 206 13.04 3.19 9.77
N PRO A 207 13.93 3.32 10.79
CA PRO A 207 13.47 3.36 12.19
C PRO A 207 12.64 4.61 12.49
N ASN A 208 12.91 5.72 11.80
CA ASN A 208 12.18 6.98 11.98
C ASN A 208 10.79 6.91 11.35
N VAL A 209 10.65 6.30 10.18
CA VAL A 209 9.36 6.06 9.51
C VAL A 209 8.47 5.15 10.35
N PHE A 210 9.00 4.02 10.84
CA PHE A 210 8.24 3.14 11.76
C PHE A 210 7.86 3.86 13.06
N LYS A 211 8.76 4.66 13.63
CA LYS A 211 8.49 5.43 14.85
C LYS A 211 7.32 6.40 14.66
N ILE A 212 7.26 7.14 13.54
CA ILE A 212 6.15 8.03 13.22
C ILE A 212 4.87 7.21 13.05
N LEU A 213 4.92 6.14 12.25
CA LEU A 213 3.76 5.30 11.93
C LEU A 213 3.12 4.73 13.20
N VAL A 214 3.91 4.07 14.06
CA VAL A 214 3.40 3.39 15.27
C VAL A 214 2.88 4.38 16.30
N ARG A 215 3.59 5.50 16.54
CA ARG A 215 3.28 6.42 17.66
C ARG A 215 2.23 7.47 17.34
N ARG A 216 2.02 7.79 16.05
CA ARG A 216 0.90 8.62 15.63
C ARG A 216 -0.44 7.91 15.83
N GLY A 217 -0.43 6.58 15.88
CA GLY A 217 -1.65 5.79 15.95
C GLY A 217 -2.39 5.73 14.61
N ILE A 218 -3.53 5.06 14.62
CA ILE A 218 -4.32 4.80 13.41
C ILE A 218 -5.30 5.96 13.21
N ALA A 219 -5.13 6.67 12.09
CA ALA A 219 -6.01 7.77 11.72
C ALA A 219 -7.44 7.28 11.40
N LYS A 220 -8.40 8.19 11.42
CA LYS A 220 -9.77 7.96 10.96
C LYS A 220 -10.07 8.94 9.80
N PRO A 221 -10.17 8.49 8.54
CA PRO A 221 -10.09 7.10 8.10
C PRO A 221 -8.66 6.50 8.20
N PRO A 222 -8.51 5.17 8.39
CA PRO A 222 -7.22 4.48 8.36
C PRO A 222 -6.47 4.78 7.07
N LEU A 223 -5.14 4.75 7.06
CA LEU A 223 -4.35 5.04 5.84
C LEU A 223 -4.48 6.47 5.28
N ALA A 224 -5.21 7.38 5.93
CA ALA A 224 -5.15 8.80 5.57
C ALA A 224 -3.72 9.35 5.70
N ALA A 225 -3.38 10.35 4.87
CA ALA A 225 -2.06 10.97 4.88
C ALA A 225 -1.64 11.44 6.29
N PRO A 226 -0.34 11.32 6.65
CA PRO A 226 0.78 10.73 5.91
C PRO A 226 0.93 9.20 6.04
N ALA A 227 -0.02 8.45 6.61
CA ALA A 227 0.15 7.01 6.86
C ALA A 227 0.41 6.21 5.58
N ARG A 228 -0.33 6.52 4.50
CA ARG A 228 -0.13 5.93 3.17
C ARG A 228 1.26 6.21 2.62
N GLU A 229 1.74 7.45 2.72
CA GLU A 229 3.07 7.85 2.27
C GLU A 229 4.18 7.13 3.07
N LEU A 230 4.00 6.97 4.39
CA LEU A 230 4.94 6.22 5.25
C LEU A 230 5.01 4.74 4.83
N ILE A 231 3.87 4.09 4.60
CA ILE A 231 3.81 2.69 4.15
C ILE A 231 4.45 2.53 2.77
N ASN A 232 4.14 3.44 1.83
CA ASN A 232 4.71 3.41 0.49
C ASN A 232 6.25 3.57 0.54
N ALA A 233 6.76 4.47 1.38
CA ALA A 233 8.20 4.62 1.59
C ALA A 233 8.84 3.31 2.11
N LEU A 234 8.24 2.65 3.11
CA LEU A 234 8.73 1.37 3.64
C LEU A 234 8.75 0.24 2.61
N LEU A 235 7.84 0.26 1.62
CA LEU A 235 7.83 -0.73 0.54
C LEU A 235 9.08 -0.69 -0.34
N HIS A 236 9.71 0.48 -0.48
CA HIS A 236 10.89 0.66 -1.34
C HIS A 236 12.20 0.67 -0.57
N LEU A 237 12.19 1.07 0.70
CA LEU A 237 13.36 1.01 1.57
C LEU A 237 13.93 -0.41 1.67
N ASP A 238 15.25 -0.52 1.81
CA ASP A 238 15.92 -1.81 1.97
C ASP A 238 15.74 -2.36 3.39
N LEU A 239 14.71 -3.20 3.57
CA LEU A 239 14.45 -3.88 4.83
C LEU A 239 15.27 -5.18 4.98
N GLU A 240 15.96 -5.62 3.93
CA GLU A 240 16.66 -6.90 3.88
C GLU A 240 18.10 -6.81 4.40
N ASP A 241 18.70 -5.63 4.31
CA ASP A 241 20.01 -5.35 4.91
C ASP A 241 20.01 -5.53 6.44
N ALA A 242 21.17 -5.79 7.03
CA ALA A 242 21.31 -6.05 8.47
C ALA A 242 20.79 -4.88 9.33
N GLU A 243 21.13 -3.64 8.96
CA GLU A 243 20.64 -2.44 9.65
C GLU A 243 19.13 -2.25 9.42
N GLY A 244 18.66 -2.50 8.20
CA GLY A 244 17.23 -2.45 7.83
C GLY A 244 16.38 -3.45 8.62
N ARG A 245 16.86 -4.69 8.79
CA ARG A 245 16.22 -5.72 9.62
C ARG A 245 16.19 -5.32 11.09
N GLN A 246 17.28 -4.79 11.63
CA GLN A 246 17.32 -4.32 13.02
C GLN A 246 16.35 -3.17 13.27
N ALA A 247 16.19 -2.27 12.30
CA ALA A 247 15.23 -1.18 12.37
C ALA A 247 13.78 -1.67 12.24
N THR A 248 13.54 -2.69 11.40
CA THR A 248 12.22 -3.29 11.18
C THR A 248 11.76 -4.12 12.38
N PHE A 249 12.69 -4.84 13.03
CA PHE A 249 12.44 -5.68 14.20
C PHE A 249 13.30 -5.20 15.38
N PRO A 250 12.88 -4.13 16.07
CA PRO A 250 13.70 -3.51 17.09
C PRO A 250 13.84 -4.42 18.33
N ALA A 251 15.03 -4.45 18.93
CA ALA A 251 15.36 -5.36 20.03
C ALA A 251 14.48 -5.21 21.29
N PHE A 252 13.84 -4.05 21.51
CA PHE A 252 12.95 -3.84 22.66
C PHE A 252 11.59 -4.52 22.50
N ASP A 253 11.09 -4.63 21.27
CA ASP A 253 9.80 -5.26 20.95
C ASP A 253 9.79 -5.64 19.45
N PRO A 254 10.34 -6.80 19.08
CA PRO A 254 10.48 -7.19 17.68
C PRO A 254 9.16 -7.26 16.90
N LYS A 255 8.03 -7.46 17.59
CA LYS A 255 6.69 -7.59 16.99
C LYS A 255 5.95 -6.26 16.82
N CYS A 256 6.45 -5.14 17.37
CA CYS A 256 5.65 -3.90 17.46
C CYS A 256 5.20 -3.37 16.09
N ASN A 257 6.11 -3.37 15.11
CA ASN A 257 5.86 -2.83 13.77
C ASN A 257 4.89 -3.73 12.99
N ALA A 258 5.11 -5.05 13.03
CA ALA A 258 4.23 -6.02 12.39
C ALA A 258 2.82 -5.97 13.00
N ALA A 259 2.71 -5.94 14.33
CA ALA A 259 1.43 -5.86 15.01
C ALA A 259 0.66 -4.58 14.67
N HIS A 260 1.37 -3.44 14.58
CA HIS A 260 0.75 -2.18 14.21
C HIS A 260 0.23 -2.19 12.76
N LEU A 261 0.98 -2.74 11.80
CA LEU A 261 0.54 -2.88 10.42
C LEU A 261 -0.68 -3.80 10.29
N THR A 262 -0.72 -4.91 11.04
CA THR A 262 -1.89 -5.80 11.08
C THR A 262 -3.12 -5.08 11.65
N ASN A 263 -2.95 -4.24 12.67
CA ASN A 263 -4.05 -3.43 13.21
C ASN A 263 -4.52 -2.36 12.22
N ILE A 264 -3.62 -1.74 11.46
CA ILE A 264 -3.98 -0.81 10.36
C ILE A 264 -4.79 -1.55 9.30
N LEU A 265 -4.33 -2.74 8.88
CA LEU A 265 -5.02 -3.58 7.91
C LEU A 265 -6.45 -3.88 8.39
N ASP A 266 -6.60 -4.33 9.63
CA ASP A 266 -7.92 -4.67 10.19
C ASP A 266 -8.89 -3.49 10.18
N GLN A 267 -8.43 -2.32 10.64
CA GLN A 267 -9.26 -1.12 10.64
C GLN A 267 -9.57 -0.63 9.22
N ALA A 268 -8.63 -0.74 8.28
CA ALA A 268 -8.83 -0.34 6.89
C ALA A 268 -9.89 -1.21 6.20
N LEU A 269 -9.88 -2.53 6.44
CA LEU A 269 -10.90 -3.45 5.89
C LEU A 269 -12.32 -3.15 6.40
N ILE A 270 -12.45 -2.52 7.58
CA ILE A 270 -13.74 -2.11 8.14
C ILE A 270 -14.17 -0.74 7.61
N ALA A 271 -13.22 0.19 7.46
CA ALA A 271 -13.52 1.58 7.16
C ALA A 271 -13.81 1.86 5.68
N TYR A 272 -13.21 1.10 4.77
CA TYR A 272 -13.31 1.33 3.32
C TYR A 272 -14.30 0.37 2.63
N PRO A 273 -15.03 0.84 1.61
CA PRO A 273 -15.92 -0.02 0.84
C PRO A 273 -15.10 -0.99 -0.04
N PRO A 274 -15.63 -2.19 -0.39
CA PRO A 274 -14.91 -3.21 -1.14
C PRO A 274 -14.29 -2.73 -2.46
N THR A 275 -14.93 -1.78 -3.14
CA THR A 275 -14.46 -1.23 -4.43
C THR A 275 -13.18 -0.41 -4.31
N GLU A 276 -12.88 0.14 -3.13
CA GLU A 276 -11.69 0.97 -2.88
C GLU A 276 -10.55 0.17 -2.21
N LEU A 277 -10.83 -1.05 -1.74
CA LEU A 277 -9.85 -1.87 -1.01
C LEU A 277 -8.67 -2.29 -1.88
N ASP A 278 -8.88 -2.58 -3.16
CA ASP A 278 -7.82 -3.02 -4.07
C ASP A 278 -6.68 -1.99 -4.15
N ASP A 279 -7.00 -0.70 -4.29
CA ASP A 279 -6.00 0.37 -4.40
C ASP A 279 -5.44 0.80 -3.03
N THR A 280 -6.29 0.81 -1.99
CA THR A 280 -5.94 1.38 -0.68
C THR A 280 -5.16 0.40 0.21
N VAL A 281 -5.53 -0.89 0.21
CA VAL A 281 -5.01 -1.88 1.17
C VAL A 281 -3.83 -2.67 0.61
N ALA A 282 -3.70 -2.78 -0.72
CA ALA A 282 -2.63 -3.53 -1.36
C ALA A 282 -1.20 -3.14 -0.88
N PRO A 283 -0.86 -1.86 -0.67
CA PRO A 283 0.46 -1.49 -0.14
C PRO A 283 0.74 -2.05 1.26
N VAL A 284 -0.25 -2.02 2.15
CA VAL A 284 -0.12 -2.55 3.52
C VAL A 284 0.08 -4.06 3.48
N LEU A 285 -0.74 -4.75 2.69
CA LEU A 285 -0.67 -6.20 2.54
C LEU A 285 0.68 -6.65 1.99
N THR A 286 1.19 -5.92 0.99
CA THR A 286 2.51 -6.17 0.40
C THR A 286 3.63 -5.96 1.42
N LEU A 287 3.53 -4.92 2.25
CA LEU A 287 4.52 -4.65 3.28
C LEU A 287 4.53 -5.74 4.36
N ILE A 288 3.35 -6.20 4.80
CA ILE A 288 3.20 -7.30 5.75
C ILE A 288 3.85 -8.58 5.21
N ARG A 289 3.58 -8.94 3.95
CA ARG A 289 4.20 -10.09 3.29
C ARG A 289 5.73 -9.99 3.23
N ARG A 290 6.24 -8.83 2.78
CA ARG A 290 7.69 -8.56 2.73
C ARG A 290 8.33 -8.66 4.12
N MET A 291 7.69 -8.10 5.14
CA MET A 291 8.15 -8.22 6.54
C MET A 291 8.13 -9.65 7.04
N TYR A 292 7.11 -10.44 6.70
CA TYR A 292 7.05 -11.85 7.12
C TYR A 292 8.23 -12.64 6.57
N GLU A 293 8.60 -12.50 5.29
CA GLU A 293 9.71 -13.23 4.69
C GLU A 293 11.04 -13.02 5.44
N ILE A 294 11.34 -11.77 5.82
CA ILE A 294 12.58 -11.39 6.51
C ILE A 294 12.52 -11.52 8.05
N ALA A 295 11.35 -11.79 8.61
CA ALA A 295 11.13 -11.79 10.05
C ALA A 295 11.88 -12.92 10.79
N PRO A 296 12.39 -12.67 12.00
CA PRO A 296 12.82 -13.73 12.91
C PRO A 296 11.67 -14.69 13.25
N ASN A 297 12.00 -15.95 13.60
CA ASN A 297 11.01 -17.00 13.88
C ASN A 297 9.99 -16.60 14.97
N GLU A 298 10.41 -15.83 15.98
CA GLU A 298 9.51 -15.34 17.03
C GLU A 298 8.45 -14.38 16.48
N VAL A 299 8.84 -13.49 15.56
CA VAL A 299 7.93 -12.54 14.93
C VAL A 299 7.04 -13.24 13.90
N LYS A 300 7.56 -14.22 13.15
CA LYS A 300 6.76 -15.06 12.25
C LYS A 300 5.59 -15.74 12.98
N LYS A 301 5.89 -16.41 14.10
CA LYS A 301 4.86 -17.03 14.97
C LYS A 301 3.86 -16.02 15.51
N ALA A 302 4.30 -14.80 15.85
CA ALA A 302 3.40 -13.75 16.30
C ALA A 302 2.47 -13.27 15.17
N MET A 303 3.00 -13.09 13.95
CA MET A 303 2.21 -12.71 12.77
C MET A 303 1.21 -13.80 12.38
N GLU A 304 1.63 -15.06 12.39
CA GLU A 304 0.77 -16.24 12.18
C GLU A 304 -0.40 -16.22 13.16
N LYS A 305 -0.15 -16.06 14.46
CA LYS A 305 -1.19 -15.99 15.48
C LYS A 305 -2.15 -14.80 15.32
N MET A 306 -1.69 -13.69 14.73
CA MET A 306 -2.52 -12.49 14.56
C MET A 306 -3.38 -12.51 13.28
N ILE A 307 -2.95 -13.24 12.24
CA ILE A 307 -3.56 -13.18 10.91
C ILE A 307 -4.29 -14.48 10.55
N LEU A 308 -3.75 -15.65 10.93
CA LEU A 308 -4.35 -16.95 10.64
C LEU A 308 -5.54 -17.23 11.58
N PRO A 309 -6.52 -18.05 11.14
CA PRO A 309 -7.64 -18.41 11.98
C PRO A 309 -7.21 -19.11 13.27
N THR A 310 -7.73 -18.64 14.42
CA THR A 310 -7.46 -19.28 15.71
C THR A 310 -8.37 -20.51 15.90
N PRO A 311 -8.02 -21.44 16.81
CA PRO A 311 -8.88 -22.60 17.09
C PRO A 311 -10.30 -22.22 17.51
N GLU A 312 -10.48 -21.11 18.22
CA GLU A 312 -11.78 -20.61 18.66
C GLU A 312 -12.66 -20.14 17.49
N GLU A 313 -12.06 -19.70 16.38
CA GLU A 313 -12.83 -19.29 15.19
C GLU A 313 -13.50 -20.48 14.50
N ARG A 314 -12.99 -21.70 14.73
CA ARG A 314 -13.54 -22.93 14.18
C ARG A 314 -14.79 -23.41 14.92
N ASP A 315 -15.25 -22.69 15.94
CA ASP A 315 -16.58 -22.92 16.52
C ASP A 315 -17.70 -22.61 15.50
N LYS A 316 -17.41 -21.76 14.51
CA LYS A 316 -18.28 -21.43 13.38
C LYS A 316 -17.58 -21.76 12.06
N PRO A 317 -18.31 -21.84 10.93
CA PRO A 317 -17.67 -21.91 9.62
C PRO A 317 -16.71 -20.74 9.42
N LEU A 318 -15.51 -21.05 8.91
CA LEU A 318 -14.49 -20.04 8.65
C LEU A 318 -15.02 -18.97 7.67
N GLY A 319 -14.71 -17.70 7.95
CA GLY A 319 -15.23 -16.56 7.19
C GLY A 319 -16.58 -16.02 7.67
N LYS A 320 -17.23 -16.61 8.67
CA LYS A 320 -18.50 -16.10 9.22
C LYS A 320 -18.36 -15.26 10.50
N SER A 321 -17.14 -15.04 10.98
CA SER A 321 -16.87 -14.25 12.19
C SER A 321 -16.45 -12.82 11.86
N ASP A 322 -16.53 -11.92 12.85
CA ASP A 322 -16.12 -10.51 12.73
C ASP A 322 -14.62 -10.29 13.00
N THR A 323 -13.79 -11.31 12.77
CA THR A 323 -12.35 -11.26 12.99
C THR A 323 -11.60 -10.88 11.70
N LEU A 324 -10.34 -10.44 11.84
CA LEU A 324 -9.50 -10.07 10.71
C LEU A 324 -9.32 -11.24 9.73
N SER A 325 -8.98 -12.43 10.25
CA SER A 325 -8.84 -13.68 9.48
C SER A 325 -10.11 -13.96 8.67
N SER A 326 -11.30 -13.88 9.28
CA SER A 326 -12.57 -14.14 8.60
C SER A 326 -12.88 -13.10 7.51
N ARG A 327 -12.59 -11.81 7.76
CA ARG A 327 -12.68 -10.76 6.73
C ARG A 327 -11.75 -11.04 5.55
N LEU A 328 -10.49 -11.40 5.84
CA LEU A 328 -9.51 -11.75 4.81
C LEU A 328 -9.93 -12.97 3.99
N LEU A 329 -10.44 -14.02 4.63
CA LEU A 329 -10.94 -15.22 3.96
C LEU A 329 -12.12 -14.90 3.02
N ASN A 330 -13.08 -14.07 3.47
CA ASN A 330 -14.16 -13.61 2.59
C ASN A 330 -13.63 -12.83 1.39
N LEU A 331 -12.69 -11.91 1.59
CA LEU A 331 -12.08 -11.14 0.51
C LEU A 331 -11.26 -12.01 -0.45
N SER A 332 -10.69 -13.13 0.02
CA SER A 332 -10.01 -14.13 -0.82
C SER A 332 -10.93 -14.91 -1.76
N THR A 333 -12.25 -14.74 -1.62
CA THR A 333 -13.26 -15.32 -2.53
C THR A 333 -14.10 -14.26 -3.24
N SER A 334 -13.90 -12.98 -2.90
CA SER A 334 -14.66 -11.85 -3.46
C SER A 334 -14.32 -11.62 -4.93
N ALA A 335 -15.35 -11.52 -5.77
CA ALA A 335 -15.22 -11.13 -7.17
C ALA A 335 -14.98 -9.62 -7.37
N LEU A 336 -15.25 -8.80 -6.35
CA LEU A 336 -15.12 -7.33 -6.43
C LEU A 336 -13.68 -6.85 -6.28
N THR A 337 -12.79 -7.68 -5.76
CA THR A 337 -11.42 -7.33 -5.37
C THR A 337 -10.41 -8.33 -5.94
N PRO A 338 -10.26 -8.44 -7.27
CA PRO A 338 -9.49 -9.51 -7.90
C PRO A 338 -7.99 -9.46 -7.57
N THR A 339 -7.42 -8.26 -7.40
CA THR A 339 -5.99 -8.10 -7.10
C THR A 339 -5.71 -8.44 -5.63
N LEU A 340 -6.58 -7.97 -4.73
CA LEU A 340 -6.48 -8.27 -3.30
C LEU A 340 -6.72 -9.76 -3.04
N ARG A 341 -7.66 -10.39 -3.78
CA ARG A 341 -7.95 -11.83 -3.70
C ARG A 341 -6.69 -12.68 -3.80
N GLY A 342 -5.94 -12.49 -4.89
CA GLY A 342 -4.69 -13.24 -5.11
C GLY A 342 -3.62 -12.92 -4.07
N SER A 343 -3.54 -11.65 -3.66
CA SER A 343 -2.54 -11.20 -2.68
C SER A 343 -2.81 -11.72 -1.27
N ILE A 344 -4.08 -11.82 -0.85
CA ILE A 344 -4.47 -12.39 0.45
C ILE A 344 -4.18 -13.90 0.45
N SER A 345 -4.58 -14.63 -0.60
CA SER A 345 -4.30 -16.06 -0.67
C SER A 345 -2.80 -16.34 -0.67
N ALA A 346 -2.00 -15.52 -1.39
CA ALA A 346 -0.55 -15.61 -1.35
C ALA A 346 0.02 -15.34 0.05
N MET A 347 -0.47 -14.32 0.76
CA MET A 347 -0.07 -14.05 2.14
C MET A 347 -0.39 -15.24 3.06
N MET A 348 -1.59 -15.81 2.97
CA MET A 348 -1.99 -16.94 3.81
C MET A 348 -1.17 -18.20 3.52
N PHE A 349 -0.76 -18.40 2.27
CA PHE A 349 0.16 -19.47 1.88
C PHE A 349 1.59 -19.23 2.42
N GLU A 350 2.09 -18.00 2.35
CA GLU A 350 3.39 -17.60 2.93
C GLU A 350 3.40 -17.81 4.45
N LEU A 351 2.35 -17.36 5.15
CA LEU A 351 2.14 -17.58 6.59
C LEU A 351 2.04 -19.07 6.96
N SER A 352 1.68 -19.92 5.99
CA SER A 352 1.65 -21.38 6.13
C SER A 352 2.95 -22.03 5.65
N HIS A 353 4.06 -21.29 5.71
CA HIS A 353 5.39 -21.73 5.34
C HIS A 353 5.54 -22.23 3.90
N LYS A 354 4.67 -21.79 2.98
CA LYS A 354 4.62 -22.25 1.59
C LYS A 354 4.40 -23.76 1.47
N ASP A 355 3.79 -24.36 2.49
CA ASP A 355 3.43 -25.77 2.52
C ASP A 355 1.92 -25.94 2.25
N PRO A 356 1.51 -26.67 1.19
CA PRO A 356 0.10 -26.85 0.86
C PRO A 356 -0.69 -27.54 1.96
N ALA A 357 -0.06 -28.47 2.70
CA ALA A 357 -0.72 -29.21 3.76
C ALA A 357 -1.07 -28.30 4.94
N THR A 358 -0.09 -27.55 5.42
CA THR A 358 -0.24 -26.54 6.47
C THR A 358 -1.22 -25.44 6.05
N PHE A 359 -1.19 -25.04 4.78
CA PHE A 359 -2.11 -24.04 4.25
C PHE A 359 -3.56 -24.52 4.30
N VAL A 360 -3.86 -25.71 3.76
CA VAL A 360 -5.20 -26.31 3.83
C VAL A 360 -5.63 -26.52 5.27
N HIS A 361 -4.73 -26.97 6.15
CA HIS A 361 -5.02 -27.14 7.56
C HIS A 361 -5.45 -25.81 8.19
N ASN A 362 -4.75 -24.71 7.92
CA ASN A 362 -4.99 -23.40 8.52
C ASN A 362 -6.26 -22.69 7.99
N VAL A 363 -6.47 -22.66 6.67
CA VAL A 363 -7.56 -21.88 6.06
C VAL A 363 -8.75 -22.71 5.58
N GLY A 364 -8.64 -24.03 5.58
CA GLY A 364 -9.66 -24.94 5.01
C GLY A 364 -9.53 -25.10 3.49
N TYR A 365 -9.92 -26.27 2.98
CA TYR A 365 -9.74 -26.62 1.58
C TYR A 365 -10.57 -25.72 0.63
N GLY A 366 -11.76 -25.30 1.06
CA GLY A 366 -12.62 -24.41 0.28
C GLY A 366 -11.94 -23.10 -0.10
N TYR A 367 -11.25 -22.45 0.85
CA TYR A 367 -10.50 -21.21 0.61
C TYR A 367 -9.14 -21.44 -0.08
N ALA A 368 -8.48 -22.57 0.19
CA ALA A 368 -7.16 -22.88 -0.37
C ALA A 368 -7.19 -23.33 -1.84
N SER A 369 -8.21 -24.10 -2.24
CA SER A 369 -8.27 -24.80 -3.52
C SER A 369 -8.09 -23.87 -4.73
N GLY A 370 -8.76 -22.72 -4.76
CA GLY A 370 -8.66 -21.77 -5.88
C GLY A 370 -7.25 -21.19 -6.07
N TYR A 371 -6.54 -20.94 -4.97
CA TYR A 371 -5.15 -20.46 -5.03
C TYR A 371 -4.18 -21.56 -5.46
N LEU A 372 -4.34 -22.77 -4.90
CA LEU A 372 -3.47 -23.90 -5.23
C LEU A 372 -3.60 -24.32 -6.70
N MET A 373 -4.84 -24.37 -7.22
CA MET A 373 -5.10 -24.66 -8.63
C MET A 373 -4.52 -23.59 -9.55
N SER A 374 -4.70 -22.31 -9.24
CA SER A 374 -4.17 -21.22 -10.07
C SER A 374 -2.63 -21.14 -10.09
N ASN A 375 -1.96 -21.64 -9.06
CA ASN A 375 -0.51 -21.71 -8.98
C ASN A 375 0.08 -23.09 -9.36
N ASN A 376 -0.75 -24.01 -9.89
CA ASN A 376 -0.36 -25.37 -10.27
C ASN A 376 0.29 -26.19 -9.12
N ILE A 377 -0.17 -25.98 -7.89
CA ILE A 377 0.32 -26.67 -6.70
C ILE A 377 -0.59 -27.86 -6.43
N THR A 378 -0.07 -29.08 -6.56
CA THR A 378 -0.81 -30.32 -6.30
C THR A 378 -0.75 -30.70 -4.83
N ILE A 379 -1.89 -31.04 -4.24
CA ILE A 379 -1.95 -31.64 -2.90
C ILE A 379 -1.93 -33.17 -3.07
N PRO A 380 -1.01 -33.89 -2.41
CA PRO A 380 -1.05 -35.35 -2.35
C PRO A 380 -2.38 -35.86 -1.76
N GLU A 381 -2.97 -36.90 -2.34
CA GLU A 381 -4.27 -37.46 -1.91
C GLU A 381 -4.27 -37.89 -0.43
N ASP A 382 -3.14 -38.36 0.06
CA ASP A 382 -2.93 -38.73 1.48
C ASP A 382 -3.16 -37.54 2.43
N ILE A 383 -2.88 -36.31 1.98
CA ILE A 383 -3.05 -35.07 2.77
C ILE A 383 -4.49 -34.57 2.69
N MET A 384 -5.19 -34.80 1.57
CA MET A 384 -6.64 -34.61 1.53
C MET A 384 -7.32 -35.54 2.53
N GLN A 385 -6.92 -36.82 2.60
CA GLN A 385 -7.48 -37.79 3.55
C GLN A 385 -7.08 -37.52 5.00
N ALA A 386 -5.83 -37.12 5.27
CA ALA A 386 -5.38 -36.75 6.60
C ALA A 386 -6.05 -35.46 7.12
N ASN A 387 -6.34 -34.48 6.26
CA ASN A 387 -7.08 -33.27 6.64
C ASN A 387 -8.58 -33.51 6.85
N ILE A 388 -9.15 -34.60 6.30
CA ILE A 388 -10.53 -35.05 6.60
C ILE A 388 -10.63 -35.60 8.04
N GLY A 389 -9.51 -35.81 8.73
CA GLY A 389 -9.45 -36.27 10.12
C GLY A 389 -8.32 -35.64 10.94
N ALA A 390 -7.85 -34.43 10.57
CA ALA A 390 -6.73 -33.80 11.26
C ALA A 390 -7.16 -33.39 12.67
N ASP A 391 -6.56 -34.06 13.66
CA ASP A 391 -6.62 -33.70 15.07
C ASP A 391 -6.30 -32.21 15.21
N SER A 392 -7.26 -31.44 15.73
CA SER A 392 -6.93 -30.16 16.36
C SER A 392 -5.89 -30.39 17.47
N ALA A 393 -5.30 -29.33 18.02
CA ALA A 393 -4.44 -29.46 19.21
C ALA A 393 -5.14 -30.19 20.40
N GLU A 394 -6.47 -30.35 20.34
CA GLU A 394 -7.34 -31.03 21.30
C GLU A 394 -7.85 -32.41 20.82
N GLY A 395 -7.46 -32.89 19.64
CA GLY A 395 -7.90 -34.20 19.09
C GLY A 395 -9.32 -34.21 18.52
N ILE A 396 -9.83 -33.05 18.07
CA ILE A 396 -11.21 -32.89 17.61
C ILE A 396 -11.22 -32.72 16.09
N PRO A 397 -11.91 -33.59 15.33
CA PRO A 397 -11.95 -33.52 13.88
C PRO A 397 -12.57 -32.23 13.34
N ILE A 398 -12.09 -31.80 12.18
CA ILE A 398 -12.46 -30.54 11.52
C ILE A 398 -13.09 -30.83 10.17
N ASN A 399 -14.20 -30.16 9.85
CA ASN A 399 -14.81 -30.26 8.54
C ASN A 399 -13.91 -29.60 7.47
N PRO A 400 -13.49 -30.36 6.44
CA PRO A 400 -12.56 -29.86 5.41
C PRO A 400 -13.17 -28.77 4.51
N ILE A 401 -14.50 -28.70 4.41
CA ILE A 401 -15.23 -27.74 3.57
C ILE A 401 -15.46 -26.43 4.32
N THR A 402 -16.04 -26.50 5.52
CA THR A 402 -16.42 -25.31 6.30
C THR A 402 -15.29 -24.80 7.20
N GLY A 403 -14.29 -25.64 7.48
CA GLY A 403 -13.24 -25.38 8.47
C GLY A 403 -13.73 -25.38 9.92
N GLN A 404 -15.01 -25.72 10.15
CA GLN A 404 -15.63 -25.78 11.47
C GLN A 404 -15.25 -27.08 12.19
N ARG A 405 -15.17 -27.05 13.52
CA ARG A 405 -15.02 -28.27 14.33
C ARG A 405 -16.31 -29.09 14.28
N LEU A 406 -16.20 -30.40 14.04
CA LEU A 406 -17.36 -31.28 13.89
C LEU A 406 -18.24 -31.36 15.15
N ASP A 407 -17.69 -31.11 16.34
CA ASP A 407 -18.44 -31.11 17.60
C ASP A 407 -19.37 -29.90 17.75
N LYS A 408 -19.11 -28.82 17.00
CA LYS A 408 -19.89 -27.57 17.02
C LYS A 408 -20.82 -27.42 15.83
N GLU A 409 -20.76 -28.33 14.87
CA GLU A 409 -21.68 -28.32 13.74
C GLU A 409 -23.10 -28.56 14.24
N VAL A 410 -24.03 -27.74 13.76
CA VAL A 410 -25.44 -27.98 14.02
C VAL A 410 -25.80 -29.27 13.28
N GLN A 411 -26.00 -30.34 14.03
CA GLN A 411 -26.63 -31.54 13.50
C GLN A 411 -28.04 -31.14 13.12
N VAL A 412 -28.25 -30.88 11.83
CA VAL A 412 -29.59 -30.80 11.28
C VAL A 412 -30.18 -32.19 11.50
N GLN A 413 -31.10 -32.29 12.47
CA GLN A 413 -32.00 -33.42 12.53
C GLN A 413 -32.91 -33.28 11.32
N GLU A 414 -32.42 -33.71 10.16
CA GLU A 414 -33.28 -33.97 9.04
C GLU A 414 -34.21 -35.09 9.50
N GLU A 415 -35.52 -34.80 9.48
CA GLU A 415 -36.50 -35.87 9.61
C GLU A 415 -36.12 -36.92 8.56
N PRO A 416 -36.01 -38.21 8.94
CA PRO A 416 -35.58 -39.23 8.01
C PRO A 416 -36.51 -39.19 6.79
N MET A 417 -35.94 -38.81 5.64
CA MET A 417 -36.70 -38.64 4.41
C MET A 417 -37.62 -39.83 4.17
N THR A 418 -38.87 -39.54 3.79
CA THR A 418 -39.80 -40.59 3.38
C THR A 418 -39.26 -41.33 2.16
N GLN A 419 -39.72 -42.57 1.93
CA GLN A 419 -39.22 -43.38 0.82
C GLN A 419 -39.46 -42.73 -0.55
N GLU A 420 -40.58 -42.02 -0.70
CA GLU A 420 -40.91 -41.24 -1.89
C GLU A 420 -39.98 -40.03 -2.10
N GLU A 421 -39.56 -39.36 -1.02
CA GLU A 421 -38.58 -38.25 -1.10
C GLU A 421 -37.18 -38.76 -1.46
N LYS A 422 -36.78 -39.92 -0.91
CA LYS A 422 -35.52 -40.58 -1.28
C LYS A 422 -35.47 -40.95 -2.76
N GLU A 423 -36.56 -41.48 -3.30
CA GLU A 423 -36.67 -41.82 -4.72
C GLU A 423 -36.58 -40.56 -5.60
N ARG A 424 -37.28 -39.48 -5.23
CA ARG A 424 -37.18 -38.19 -5.94
C ARG A 424 -35.80 -37.54 -5.87
N GLU A 425 -35.13 -37.62 -4.72
CA GLU A 425 -33.75 -37.14 -4.62
C GLU A 425 -32.77 -38.01 -5.41
N ALA A 426 -32.97 -39.32 -5.44
CA ALA A 426 -32.19 -40.23 -6.27
C ALA A 426 -32.35 -39.93 -7.77
N GLU A 427 -33.58 -39.66 -8.23
CA GLU A 427 -33.85 -39.21 -9.61
C GLU A 427 -33.16 -37.87 -9.91
N ARG A 428 -33.25 -36.89 -8.99
CA ARG A 428 -32.57 -35.60 -9.14
C ARG A 428 -31.06 -35.76 -9.24
N LEU A 429 -30.47 -36.58 -8.38
CA LEU A 429 -29.03 -36.88 -8.40
C LEU A 429 -28.64 -37.59 -9.69
N PHE A 430 -29.42 -38.57 -10.14
CA PHE A 430 -29.19 -39.27 -11.40
C PHE A 430 -29.12 -38.31 -12.60
N VAL A 431 -30.11 -37.40 -12.70
CA VAL A 431 -30.12 -36.36 -13.75
C VAL A 431 -28.94 -35.40 -13.60
N LEU A 432 -28.53 -35.07 -12.38
CA LEU A 432 -27.35 -34.22 -12.15
C LEU A 432 -26.08 -34.89 -12.66
N PHE A 433 -25.88 -36.17 -12.35
CA PHE A 433 -24.74 -36.96 -12.81
C PHE A 433 -24.74 -37.12 -14.33
N GLU A 434 -25.89 -37.36 -14.97
CA GLU A 434 -25.97 -37.40 -16.43
C GLU A 434 -25.61 -36.06 -17.08
N ARG A 435 -26.09 -34.94 -16.52
CA ARG A 435 -25.73 -33.60 -17.00
C ARG A 435 -24.25 -33.31 -16.83
N LEU A 436 -23.64 -33.74 -15.72
CA LEU A 436 -22.21 -33.60 -15.46
C LEU A 436 -21.35 -34.48 -16.38
N LYS A 437 -21.83 -35.68 -16.72
CA LYS A 437 -21.22 -36.58 -17.72
C LYS A 437 -21.31 -35.97 -19.12
N ALA A 438 -22.43 -35.31 -19.46
CA ALA A 438 -22.65 -34.64 -20.73
C ALA A 438 -21.81 -33.36 -20.92
N THR A 439 -21.44 -32.64 -19.85
CA THR A 439 -20.58 -31.46 -19.93
C THR A 439 -19.09 -31.80 -20.12
N GLY A 440 -18.68 -33.06 -19.97
CA GLY A 440 -17.35 -33.56 -20.35
C GLY A 440 -16.17 -33.07 -19.49
N VAL A 441 -16.43 -32.40 -18.36
CA VAL A 441 -15.40 -31.78 -17.51
C VAL A 441 -14.78 -32.78 -16.51
N MET A 442 -15.48 -33.87 -16.16
CA MET A 442 -14.94 -34.96 -15.34
C MET A 442 -15.56 -36.30 -15.76
N ASN A 443 -14.77 -37.37 -15.78
CA ASN A 443 -15.24 -38.74 -16.07
C ASN A 443 -15.68 -39.42 -14.76
N VAL A 444 -16.76 -38.92 -14.16
CA VAL A 444 -17.28 -39.45 -12.89
C VAL A 444 -18.13 -40.69 -13.20
N GLN A 445 -17.73 -41.85 -12.68
CA GLN A 445 -18.57 -43.06 -12.72
C GLN A 445 -19.78 -42.84 -11.82
N ASN A 446 -20.98 -43.03 -12.36
CA ASN A 446 -22.20 -42.89 -11.58
C ASN A 446 -22.24 -44.01 -10.52
N PRO A 447 -22.30 -43.70 -9.22
CA PRO A 447 -22.32 -44.72 -8.17
C PRO A 447 -23.53 -45.67 -8.29
N VAL A 448 -24.61 -45.25 -8.96
CA VAL A 448 -25.75 -46.12 -9.30
C VAL A 448 -25.40 -47.10 -10.41
N GLU A 449 -24.63 -46.70 -11.43
CA GLU A 449 -24.11 -47.61 -12.47
C GLU A 449 -23.12 -48.62 -11.88
N GLU A 450 -22.29 -48.20 -10.93
CA GLU A 450 -21.34 -49.08 -10.23
C GLU A 450 -22.07 -50.06 -9.29
N ALA A 451 -23.10 -49.60 -8.57
CA ALA A 451 -23.97 -50.46 -7.77
C ALA A 451 -24.73 -51.50 -8.62
N TYR A 452 -25.20 -51.11 -9.82
CA TYR A 452 -25.80 -52.03 -10.80
C TYR A 452 -24.78 -53.04 -11.33
N ARG A 453 -23.57 -52.60 -11.69
CA ARG A 453 -22.49 -53.48 -12.19
C ARG A 453 -21.94 -54.43 -11.13
N SER A 454 -21.94 -54.02 -9.87
CA SER A 454 -21.49 -54.84 -8.73
C SER A 454 -22.54 -55.84 -8.23
N GLY A 455 -23.74 -55.86 -8.83
CA GLY A 455 -24.81 -56.82 -8.51
C GLY A 455 -25.49 -56.57 -7.16
N ARG A 456 -25.41 -55.33 -6.62
CA ARG A 456 -25.96 -54.97 -5.30
C ARG A 456 -27.40 -54.44 -5.35
N ILE A 457 -28.00 -54.36 -6.54
CA ILE A 457 -29.37 -53.92 -6.78
C ILE A 457 -30.10 -55.07 -7.48
N GLU A 458 -31.15 -55.58 -6.85
CA GLU A 458 -32.06 -56.59 -7.40
C GLU A 458 -33.36 -55.88 -7.78
N GLU A 459 -33.75 -55.89 -9.06
CA GLU A 459 -35.04 -55.36 -9.49
C GLU A 459 -36.15 -56.21 -8.86
N LEU A 460 -36.99 -55.60 -8.02
CA LEU A 460 -38.20 -56.26 -7.55
C LEU A 460 -39.15 -56.44 -8.76
N PRO A 461 -39.77 -57.62 -8.93
CA PRO A 461 -40.72 -57.84 -10.01
C PRO A 461 -41.92 -56.90 -9.85
N ASP A 462 -42.37 -56.31 -10.96
CA ASP A 462 -43.64 -55.58 -11.03
C ASP A 462 -44.77 -56.50 -10.53
N ASP A 463 -45.36 -56.13 -9.39
CA ASP A 463 -46.61 -56.73 -8.94
C ASP A 463 -47.69 -56.36 -9.96
N LYS A 464 -48.02 -57.32 -10.83
CA LYS A 464 -49.31 -57.35 -11.51
C LYS A 464 -50.36 -57.80 -10.51
N ASP A 465 -51.11 -56.85 -9.96
CA ASP A 465 -52.58 -56.80 -10.02
C ASP A 465 -53.15 -55.52 -9.37
#